data_AF-A0A3S1BI39-F1
#
_entry.id   AF-A0A3S1BI39-F1
#
_cell.length_a   1.000
_cell.length_b   1.000
_cell.length_c   1.000
_cell.angle_alpha   90.00
_cell.angle_beta   90.00
_cell.angle_gamma   90.00
#
_symmetry.space_group_name_H-M   'P 1'
#
loop_
_entity.id
_entity.type
_entity.pdbx_description
1 polymer ?
#
loop_
_entity_poly.entity_id
_entity_poly.type
_entity_poly.pdbx_seq_one_letter_code
_entity_poly.pdbx_strand_id
1 'polypeptide(L)'
;MCSSCRSDEYPKCEIDPPPPQPCKELGSGGVESCSTVRIFNEETGKLTQFLRSCSDSLKQETPCFNQRPGYKTCADICYTDGCNAAPSVSSPTSMHFARVLMGLFLTAFFVKLKNATC
;
A
#
# COMPACT_ATOMS: atom_id res chain seq x y z
N MET A 1 7.14 3.84 18.63
CA MET A 1 8.06 3.09 17.75
C MET A 1 7.52 3.04 16.32
N CYS A 2 8.35 3.30 15.30
CA CYS A 2 7.92 3.28 13.89
C CYS A 2 8.97 2.61 13.00
N SER A 3 8.51 2.01 11.89
CA SER A 3 9.41 1.64 10.80
C SER A 3 9.88 2.89 10.07
N SER A 4 11.17 2.93 9.68
CA SER A 4 11.77 4.08 9.00
C SER A 4 12.61 3.63 7.81
N CYS A 5 12.23 4.05 6.60
CA CYS A 5 12.95 3.77 5.37
C CYS A 5 12.54 4.69 4.22
N ARG A 6 13.39 4.80 3.19
CA ARG A 6 13.11 5.53 1.95
C ARG A 6 13.38 4.64 0.76
N SER A 7 12.53 4.66 -0.26
CA SER A 7 12.66 3.78 -1.43
C SER A 7 13.89 4.04 -2.30
N ASP A 8 14.48 5.23 -2.25
CA ASP A 8 15.72 5.59 -2.93
C ASP A 8 16.96 4.99 -2.26
N GLU A 9 16.94 4.80 -0.94
CA GLU A 9 18.03 4.19 -0.17
C GLU A 9 17.81 2.69 0.08
N TYR A 10 16.54 2.29 0.22
CA TYR A 10 16.11 0.94 0.52
C TYR A 10 14.92 0.57 -0.40
N PRO A 11 15.19 -0.01 -1.59
CA PRO A 11 14.17 -0.27 -2.61
C PRO A 11 13.00 -1.15 -2.16
N LYS A 12 13.17 -1.92 -1.09
CA LYS A 12 12.13 -2.79 -0.52
C LYS A 12 11.24 -2.09 0.53
N CYS A 13 11.42 -0.79 0.77
CA CYS A 13 10.72 -0.04 1.82
C CYS A 13 9.18 -0.18 1.78
N GLU A 14 8.60 -0.31 0.59
CA GLU A 14 7.15 -0.49 0.44
C GLU A 14 6.66 -1.88 0.89
N ILE A 15 7.42 -2.92 0.56
CA ILE A 15 7.01 -4.33 0.65
C ILE A 15 7.57 -5.07 1.86
N ASP A 16 8.77 -4.71 2.30
CA ASP A 16 9.53 -5.39 3.36
C ASP A 16 10.29 -4.32 4.17
N PRO A 17 9.56 -3.45 4.89
CA PRO A 17 10.17 -2.36 5.64
C PRO A 17 10.97 -2.89 6.83
N PRO A 18 11.99 -2.14 7.30
CA PRO A 18 12.77 -2.53 8.46
C PRO A 18 11.89 -2.61 9.72
N PRO A 19 12.29 -3.39 10.73
CA PRO A 19 11.54 -3.50 11.98
C PRO A 19 11.39 -2.13 12.66
N PRO A 20 10.27 -1.87 13.37
CA PRO A 20 10.07 -0.63 14.10
C PRO A 20 11.19 -0.34 15.08
N GLN A 21 11.65 0.91 15.11
CA GLN A 21 12.62 1.40 16.09
C GLN A 21 11.98 2.50 16.95
N PRO A 22 12.51 2.76 18.15
CA PRO A 22 12.13 3.94 18.93
C PRO A 22 12.28 5.19 18.08
N CYS A 23 11.28 6.06 18.11
CA CYS A 23 11.43 7.37 17.49
C CYS A 23 12.43 8.18 18.31
N LYS A 24 13.18 9.04 17.62
CA LYS A 24 14.09 9.95 18.32
C LYS A 24 13.22 10.92 19.12
N GLU A 25 13.45 11.03 20.43
CA GLU A 25 12.70 11.96 21.28
C GLU A 25 12.79 13.36 20.69
N LEU A 26 11.69 13.84 20.12
CA LEU A 26 11.52 15.24 19.79
C LEU A 26 11.20 15.90 21.13
N GLY A 27 12.12 16.71 21.65
CA GLY A 27 12.18 17.19 23.05
C GLY A 27 11.01 18.07 23.54
N SER A 28 9.77 17.76 23.17
CA SER A 28 8.59 18.61 23.36
C SER A 28 7.30 17.80 23.53
N GLY A 29 7.30 16.66 24.22
CA GLY A 29 6.07 15.97 24.67
C GLY A 29 5.00 15.69 23.59
N GLY A 30 5.40 15.65 22.32
CA GLY A 30 4.51 15.39 21.20
C GLY A 30 4.08 13.93 21.19
N VAL A 31 2.86 13.66 20.73
CA VAL A 31 2.42 12.28 20.47
C VAL A 31 3.24 11.77 19.28
N GLU A 32 4.13 10.82 19.54
CA GLU A 32 4.85 10.12 18.48
C GLU A 32 3.85 9.42 17.57
N SER A 33 3.81 9.82 16.30
CA SER A 33 3.01 9.15 15.27
C SER A 33 3.94 8.53 14.24
N CYS A 34 3.44 7.54 13.52
CA CYS A 34 4.13 6.96 12.37
C CYS A 34 3.48 7.45 11.09
N SER A 35 4.28 7.78 10.09
CA SER A 35 3.80 8.19 8.77
C SER A 35 4.23 7.21 7.68
N THR A 36 3.39 7.13 6.65
CA THR A 36 3.71 6.52 5.36
C THR A 36 3.42 7.54 4.26
N VAL A 37 4.44 7.91 3.48
CA VAL A 37 4.34 8.93 2.44
C VAL A 37 4.59 8.30 1.06
N ARG A 38 3.70 8.60 0.12
CA ARG A 38 3.76 8.18 -1.28
C ARG A 38 3.78 9.41 -2.17
N ILE A 39 4.78 9.51 -3.02
CA ILE A 39 4.91 10.61 -4.00
C ILE A 39 4.67 10.03 -5.38
N PHE A 40 3.71 10.58 -6.10
CA PHE A 40 3.35 10.19 -7.46
C PHE A 40 3.69 11.32 -8.42
N ASN A 41 4.19 10.97 -9.60
CA ASN A 41 4.23 11.89 -10.72
C ASN A 41 2.79 12.10 -11.23
N GLU A 42 2.33 13.34 -11.35
CA GLU A 42 0.93 13.66 -11.69
C GLU A 42 0.58 13.31 -13.13
N GLU A 43 1.52 13.47 -14.06
CA GLU A 43 1.29 13.22 -15.49
C GLU A 43 1.11 11.71 -15.77
N THR A 44 1.94 10.90 -15.15
CA THR A 44 2.00 9.45 -15.40
C THR A 44 1.25 8.62 -14.38
N GLY A 45 0.90 9.20 -13.23
CA GLY A 45 0.34 8.49 -12.08
C GLY A 45 1.30 7.50 -11.40
N LYS A 46 2.58 7.44 -11.83
CA LYS A 46 3.54 6.47 -11.29
C LYS A 46 4.08 6.91 -9.94
N LEU A 47 4.20 5.94 -9.02
CA LEU A 47 4.90 6.12 -7.75
C LEU A 47 6.37 6.42 -8.03
N THR A 48 6.86 7.56 -7.56
CA THR A 48 8.25 8.00 -7.71
C THR A 48 9.05 7.80 -6.42
N GLN A 49 8.40 7.93 -5.26
CA GLN A 49 9.06 7.75 -3.97
C GLN A 49 8.09 7.23 -2.92
N PHE A 50 8.61 6.41 -2.03
CA PHE A 50 7.92 5.84 -0.88
C PHE A 50 8.78 6.02 0.38
N LEU A 51 8.18 6.52 1.45
CA LEU A 51 8.86 6.81 2.73
C LEU A 51 8.00 6.30 3.89
N ARG A 52 8.66 5.73 4.90
CA ARG A 52 8.11 5.48 6.23
C ARG A 52 8.97 6.22 7.23
N SER A 53 8.38 6.88 8.22
CA SER A 53 9.14 7.53 9.29
C SER A 53 8.30 7.75 10.55
N CYS A 54 8.97 8.17 11.61
CA CYS A 54 8.31 8.88 12.71
C CYS A 54 7.82 10.26 12.22
N SER A 55 6.73 10.75 12.82
CA SER A 55 6.09 12.02 12.51
C SER A 55 5.63 12.70 13.79
N ASP A 56 5.79 14.01 13.85
CA ASP A 56 5.33 14.91 14.92
C ASP A 56 3.96 15.52 14.63
N SER A 57 3.47 15.35 13.41
CA SER A 57 2.36 16.12 12.88
C SER A 57 1.03 15.44 13.23
N LEU A 58 0.40 15.91 14.31
CA LEU A 58 -0.94 15.52 14.78
C LEU A 58 -2.08 15.84 13.80
N LYS A 59 -1.82 16.56 12.70
CA LYS A 59 -2.86 17.11 11.82
C LYS A 59 -2.36 17.22 10.38
N GLN A 60 -2.56 16.17 9.60
CA GLN A 60 -2.67 16.35 8.15
C GLN A 60 -4.16 16.21 7.81
N GLU A 61 -4.85 17.34 7.71
CA GLU A 61 -6.31 17.41 7.44
C GLU A 61 -6.66 16.90 6.04
N THR A 62 -5.69 16.84 5.13
CA THR A 62 -5.84 16.29 3.78
C THR A 62 -4.85 15.15 3.55
N PRO A 63 -5.34 13.94 3.21
CA PRO A 63 -4.49 12.75 3.03
C PRO A 63 -3.61 12.82 1.77
N CYS A 64 -3.92 13.72 0.83
CA CYS A 64 -3.09 13.99 -0.34
C CYS A 64 -3.08 15.47 -0.69
N PHE A 65 -1.91 16.00 -1.01
CA PHE A 65 -1.68 17.39 -1.40
C PHE A 65 -0.58 17.51 -2.44
N ASN A 66 -0.58 18.62 -3.18
CA ASN A 66 0.41 18.90 -4.21
C ASN A 66 1.51 19.78 -3.63
N GLN A 67 2.53 19.15 -3.03
CA GLN A 67 3.64 19.87 -2.43
C GLN A 67 4.60 20.47 -3.47
N ARG A 68 4.73 19.82 -4.63
CA ARG A 68 5.65 20.19 -5.70
C ARG A 68 4.92 20.13 -7.05
N PRO A 69 5.09 21.11 -7.95
CA PRO A 69 4.49 21.06 -9.29
C PRO A 69 4.81 19.77 -10.03
N GLY A 70 3.79 19.11 -10.59
CA GLY A 70 3.91 17.83 -11.29
C GLY A 70 3.99 16.61 -10.37
N TYR A 71 3.86 16.77 -9.06
CA TYR A 71 3.88 15.68 -8.09
C TYR A 71 2.73 15.77 -7.07
N LYS A 72 2.08 14.63 -6.85
CA LYS A 72 1.06 14.44 -5.83
C LYS A 72 1.64 13.67 -4.66
N THR A 73 1.58 14.24 -3.47
CA THR A 73 2.08 13.63 -2.23
C THR A 73 0.89 13.16 -1.42
N CYS A 74 0.86 11.88 -1.07
CA CYS A 74 -0.14 11.30 -0.18
C CYS A 74 0.53 10.79 1.08
N ALA A 75 -0.06 11.09 2.23
CA ALA A 75 0.47 10.73 3.53
C ALA A 75 -0.63 10.08 4.38
N ASP A 76 -0.24 9.01 5.06
CA ASP A 76 -1.08 8.28 6.02
C ASP A 76 -0.39 8.32 7.37
N ILE A 77 -1.15 8.59 8.43
CA ILE A 77 -0.64 8.73 9.80
C ILE A 77 -1.37 7.74 10.71
N CYS A 78 -0.60 7.01 11.50
CA CYS A 78 -1.10 6.09 12.49
C CYS A 78 -0.35 6.28 13.81
N TYR A 79 -0.98 5.91 14.94
CA TYR A 79 -0.53 6.32 16.28
C TYR A 79 -0.09 5.16 17.17
N THR A 80 -0.14 3.92 16.66
CA THR A 80 0.25 2.73 17.43
C THR A 80 1.65 2.27 17.04
N ASP A 81 2.34 1.63 17.98
CA ASP A 81 3.69 1.13 17.73
C ASP A 81 3.75 0.19 16.53
N GLY A 82 4.64 0.49 15.60
CA GLY A 82 4.87 -0.31 14.40
C GLY A 82 3.69 -0.33 13.41
N CYS A 83 2.70 0.55 13.56
CA CYS A 83 1.53 0.58 12.67
C CYS A 83 1.90 0.79 11.19
N ASN A 84 2.99 1.50 10.94
CA ASN A 84 3.54 1.69 9.60
C ASN A 84 4.58 0.61 9.24
N ALA A 85 4.58 -0.58 9.84
CA ALA A 85 5.47 -1.68 9.45
C ALA A 85 4.79 -2.71 8.55
N ALA A 86 3.47 -2.65 8.40
CA ALA A 86 2.74 -3.54 7.49
C ALA A 86 3.13 -3.24 6.02
N PRO A 87 3.36 -4.27 5.19
CA PRO A 87 3.52 -4.10 3.75
C PRO A 87 2.33 -3.35 3.16
N SER A 88 2.58 -2.46 2.21
CA SER A 88 1.47 -1.89 1.43
C SER A 88 0.92 -3.00 0.56
N VAL A 89 -0.16 -3.66 1.00
CA VAL A 89 -0.80 -4.69 0.18
C VAL A 89 -1.38 -3.97 -1.02
N SER A 90 -0.72 -4.09 -2.18
CA SER A 90 -1.31 -3.70 -3.45
C SER A 90 -2.58 -4.53 -3.61
N SER A 91 -3.76 -3.91 -3.45
CA SER A 91 -5.03 -4.57 -3.76
C SER A 91 -4.94 -5.13 -5.18
N PRO A 92 -4.97 -6.47 -5.38
CA PRO A 92 -5.08 -6.99 -6.73
C PRO A 92 -6.53 -6.79 -7.17
N THR A 93 -6.79 -5.71 -7.92
CA THR A 93 -7.97 -5.60 -8.77
C THR A 93 -7.88 -6.68 -9.85
N SER A 94 -8.40 -7.88 -9.58
CA SER A 94 -9.08 -8.76 -10.56
C SER A 94 -9.44 -10.10 -9.91
N MET A 95 -10.49 -10.12 -9.09
CA MET A 95 -11.19 -11.35 -8.70
C MET A 95 -12.40 -11.65 -9.61
N HIS A 96 -12.41 -11.14 -10.84
CA HIS A 96 -13.52 -11.39 -11.78
C HIS A 96 -13.24 -12.48 -12.83
N PHE A 97 -12.00 -12.91 -13.04
CA PHE A 97 -11.68 -13.90 -14.08
C PHE A 97 -11.89 -15.37 -13.68
N ALA A 98 -11.92 -15.69 -12.38
CA ALA A 98 -12.07 -17.08 -11.93
C ALA A 98 -13.49 -17.65 -12.11
N ARG A 99 -14.52 -16.81 -12.21
CA ARG A 99 -15.92 -17.28 -12.33
C ARG A 99 -16.35 -17.63 -13.75
N VAL A 100 -15.67 -17.14 -14.78
CA VAL A 100 -16.04 -17.44 -16.18
C VAL A 100 -15.48 -18.79 -16.63
N LEU A 101 -14.29 -19.18 -16.16
CA LEU A 101 -13.64 -20.44 -16.56
C LEU A 101 -14.29 -21.69 -15.94
N MET A 102 -14.85 -21.63 -14.73
CA MET A 102 -15.57 -22.77 -14.14
C MET A 102 -16.92 -23.06 -14.83
N GLY A 103 -17.59 -22.04 -15.40
CA GLY A 103 -18.87 -22.22 -16.08
C GLY A 103 -18.77 -22.98 -17.42
N LEU A 104 -17.66 -22.77 -18.15
CA LEU A 104 -17.41 -23.41 -19.45
C LEU A 104 -17.02 -24.89 -19.35
N PHE A 105 -16.40 -25.33 -18.26
CA PHE A 105 -16.06 -26.73 -18.06
C PHE A 105 -17.28 -27.60 -17.69
N LEU A 106 -18.25 -27.05 -16.96
CA LEU A 106 -19.45 -27.79 -16.58
C LEU A 106 -20.38 -28.03 -17.77
N THR A 107 -20.56 -27.08 -18.68
CA THR A 107 -21.43 -27.28 -19.85
C THR A 107 -20.86 -28.26 -20.86
N ALA A 108 -19.54 -28.32 -21.05
CA ALA A 108 -18.89 -29.29 -21.93
C ALA A 108 -19.03 -30.74 -21.44
N PHE A 109 -19.04 -30.97 -20.12
CA PHE A 109 -19.19 -32.31 -19.55
C PHE A 109 -20.61 -32.89 -19.75
N PHE A 110 -21.65 -32.06 -19.64
CA PHE A 110 -23.04 -32.52 -19.83
C PHE A 110 -23.41 -32.81 -21.29
N VAL A 111 -22.79 -32.12 -22.27
CA VAL A 111 -23.02 -32.43 -23.69
C VAL A 111 -22.42 -33.79 -24.08
N LYS A 112 -21.25 -34.15 -23.52
CA LYS A 112 -20.61 -35.44 -23.83
C LYS A 112 -21.36 -36.65 -23.26
N LEU A 113 -21.99 -36.53 -22.09
CA LEU A 113 -22.74 -37.63 -21.46
C LEU A 113 -24.04 -37.95 -22.20
N LYS A 114 -24.69 -36.97 -22.83
CA LYS A 114 -25.96 -37.20 -23.55
C LYS A 114 -25.80 -37.90 -24.90
N ASN A 115 -24.62 -37.85 -25.51
CA ASN A 115 -24.33 -38.49 -26.80
C ASN A 115 -23.74 -39.91 -26.69
N ALA A 116 -23.53 -40.43 -25.48
CA ALA A 116 -22.94 -41.76 -25.25
C ALA A 116 -23.97 -42.84 -24.88
N THR A 117 -25.26 -42.50 -24.82
CA THR A 117 -26.36 -43.45 -24.60
C THR A 117 -27.30 -43.44 -25.78
N CYS A 118 -26.96 -44.24 -26.79
CA CYS A 118 -27.89 -44.90 -27.72
C CYS A 118 -27.64 -46.40 -27.59
#